data_AF-A0A2N2MJM2-F1
#
_entry.id   AF-A0A2N2MJM2-F1
#
_cell.length_a   1.000
_cell.length_b   1.000
_cell.length_c   1.000
_cell.angle_alpha   90.00
_cell.angle_beta   90.00
_cell.angle_gamma   90.00
#
_symmetry.space_group_name_H-M   'P 1'
#
loop_
_entity.id
_entity.type
_entity.pdbx_description
1 polymer ?
#
loop_
_entity_poly.entity_id
_entity_poly.type
_entity_poly.pdbx_seq_one_letter_code
_entity_poly.pdbx_strand_id
1 'polypeptide(L)'
;MEEGDRKDFISRIGTFFLLIGIGLMWLFIVSDMGNETKFTFFFISVISLVLGWYFKRITAPPPKPGARFEGLRKLAQKQREAKAKRAEASKKKK
;
A
#
# COMPACT_ATOMS: atom_id res chain seq x y z
N MET A 1 -10.82 -9.46 -16.25
CA MET A 1 -10.28 -9.53 -14.88
C MET A 1 -10.88 -8.38 -14.10
N GLU A 2 -11.52 -8.65 -12.97
CA GLU A 2 -11.99 -7.60 -12.06
C GLU A 2 -10.82 -6.74 -11.58
N GLU A 3 -11.09 -5.49 -11.20
CA GLU A 3 -10.05 -4.54 -10.79
C GLU A 3 -9.33 -4.99 -9.50
N GLY A 4 -10.00 -5.78 -8.65
CA GLY A 4 -9.44 -6.41 -7.46
C GLY A 4 -8.39 -7.47 -7.80
N ASP A 5 -8.72 -8.42 -8.69
CA ASP A 5 -7.81 -9.49 -9.11
C ASP A 5 -6.50 -8.95 -9.71
N ARG A 6 -6.58 -7.85 -10.47
CA ARG A 6 -5.40 -7.20 -11.05
C ARG A 6 -4.46 -6.66 -9.96
N LYS A 7 -5.00 -6.03 -8.92
CA LYS A 7 -4.22 -5.45 -7.82
C LYS A 7 -3.56 -6.56 -6.98
N ASP A 8 -4.29 -7.63 -6.73
CA ASP A 8 -3.76 -8.83 -6.05
C ASP A 8 -2.62 -9.47 -6.85
N PHE A 9 -2.78 -9.60 -8.16
CA PHE A 9 -1.73 -10.12 -9.05
C PHE A 9 -0.47 -9.24 -9.02
N ILE A 10 -0.62 -7.91 -9.15
CA ILE A 10 0.51 -6.98 -9.08
C ILE A 10 1.17 -7.02 -7.69
N SER A 11 0.42 -7.21 -6.61
CA SER A 11 0.96 -7.32 -5.25
C SER A 11 1.80 -8.58 -5.07
N ARG A 12 1.36 -9.71 -5.64
CA ARG A 12 2.13 -10.96 -5.66
C ARG A 12 3.41 -10.82 -6.47
N ILE A 13 3.36 -10.15 -7.63
CA ILE A 13 4.55 -9.81 -8.43
C ILE A 13 5.52 -8.97 -7.59
N GLY A 14 5.03 -7.92 -6.91
CA GLY A 14 5.89 -7.10 -6.04
C GLY A 14 6.57 -7.90 -4.94
N THR A 15 5.86 -8.85 -4.34
CA THR A 15 6.42 -9.78 -3.34
C THR A 15 7.48 -10.69 -3.94
N PHE A 16 7.27 -11.21 -5.15
CA PHE A 16 8.25 -12.02 -5.87
C PHE A 16 9.55 -11.24 -6.14
N PHE A 17 9.46 -10.00 -6.64
CA PHE A 17 10.62 -9.13 -6.84
C PHE A 17 11.37 -8.82 -5.54
N LEU A 18 10.66 -8.64 -4.42
CA LEU A 18 11.28 -8.48 -3.10
C LEU A 18 12.06 -9.74 -2.70
N LEU A 19 11.49 -10.93 -2.88
CA LEU A 19 12.17 -12.18 -2.54
C LEU A 19 13.42 -12.42 -3.39
N ILE A 20 13.33 -12.20 -4.70
CA ILE A 20 14.49 -12.25 -5.60
C ILE A 20 15.55 -11.22 -5.18
N GLY A 21 15.12 -9.99 -4.86
CA GLY A 21 16.02 -8.93 -4.43
C GLY A 21 16.79 -9.30 -3.16
N ILE A 22 16.10 -9.86 -2.16
CA ILE A 22 16.73 -10.36 -0.93
C ILE A 22 17.71 -11.50 -1.24
N GLY A 23 17.33 -12.46 -2.10
CA GLY A 23 18.20 -13.57 -2.48
C GLY A 23 19.46 -13.14 -3.23
N LEU A 24 19.35 -12.17 -4.14
CA LEU A 24 20.49 -11.59 -4.86
C LEU A 24 21.37 -10.75 -3.94
N MET A 25 20.79 -10.03 -2.99
CA MET A 25 21.55 -9.30 -1.97
C MET A 25 22.39 -10.28 -1.12
N TRP A 26 21.80 -11.42 -0.74
CA TRP A 26 22.52 -12.47 -0.04
C TRP A 26 23.67 -13.05 -0.88
N LEU A 27 23.42 -13.33 -2.17
CA LEU A 27 24.47 -13.77 -3.10
C LEU A 27 25.60 -12.76 -3.23
N PHE A 28 25.29 -11.47 -3.26
CA PHE A 28 26.31 -10.41 -3.25
C PHE A 28 27.19 -10.48 -2.00
N ILE A 29 26.60 -10.60 -0.80
CA ILE A 29 27.34 -10.72 0.46
C ILE A 29 28.29 -11.92 0.43
N VAL A 30 27.80 -13.08 -0.02
CA VAL A 30 28.62 -14.29 -0.14
C VAL A 30 29.75 -14.12 -1.17
N SER A 31 29.46 -13.43 -2.28
CA SER A 31 30.45 -13.14 -3.33
C SER A 31 31.58 -12.23 -2.81
N ASP A 32 31.22 -11.21 -2.04
CA ASP A 32 32.16 -10.27 -1.44
C ASP A 32 33.05 -10.95 -0.38
N MET A 33 32.46 -11.84 0.45
CA MET A 33 33.22 -12.67 1.39
C MET A 33 34.23 -13.60 0.70
N GLY A 34 33.98 -13.97 -0.54
CA GLY A 34 34.87 -14.81 -1.36
C GLY A 34 36.00 -14.05 -2.07
N ASN A 35 36.17 -12.74 -1.82
CA ASN A 35 37.05 -11.83 -2.58
C ASN A 35 36.73 -11.72 -4.09
N GLU A 36 35.55 -12.17 -4.50
CA GLU A 36 35.05 -12.11 -5.87
C GLU A 36 33.85 -11.15 -5.90
N THR A 37 34.08 -9.86 -5.66
CA THR A 37 33.00 -8.88 -5.49
C THR A 37 32.21 -8.69 -6.80
N LYS A 38 31.07 -9.38 -6.92
CA LYS A 38 30.17 -9.28 -8.08
C LYS A 38 29.14 -8.18 -7.86
N PHE A 39 29.51 -6.95 -8.20
CA PHE A 39 28.61 -5.80 -8.15
C PHE A 39 27.33 -5.96 -8.99
N THR A 40 27.34 -6.82 -10.01
CA THR A 40 26.13 -7.17 -10.77
C THR A 40 25.02 -7.68 -9.86
N PHE A 41 25.32 -8.53 -8.88
CA PHE A 41 24.31 -9.01 -7.93
C PHE A 41 23.79 -7.89 -7.03
N PHE A 42 24.68 -6.98 -6.62
CA PHE A 42 24.29 -5.79 -5.86
C PHE A 42 23.30 -4.92 -6.64
N PHE A 43 23.65 -4.50 -7.87
CA PHE A 43 22.78 -3.61 -8.65
C PHE A 43 21.43 -4.27 -9.00
N ILE A 44 21.43 -5.54 -9.42
CA ILE A 44 20.17 -6.25 -9.71
C ILE A 44 19.33 -6.40 -8.44
N SER A 45 19.95 -6.69 -7.29
CA SER A 45 19.23 -6.79 -6.02
C SER A 45 18.54 -5.48 -5.63
N VAL A 46 19.24 -4.35 -5.74
CA VAL A 46 18.71 -3.02 -5.42
C VAL A 46 17.55 -2.66 -6.34
N ILE A 47 17.71 -2.84 -7.66
CA ILE A 47 16.64 -2.58 -8.64
C ILE A 47 15.42 -3.46 -8.35
N SER A 48 15.63 -4.75 -8.08
CA SER A 48 14.56 -5.69 -7.77
C SER A 48 13.82 -5.32 -6.48
N LEU A 49 14.53 -4.92 -5.43
CA LEU A 49 13.93 -4.48 -4.16
C LEU A 49 13.12 -3.20 -4.33
N VAL A 50 13.64 -2.22 -5.06
CA VAL A 50 12.94 -0.95 -5.32
C VAL A 50 11.66 -1.19 -6.13
N LEU A 51 11.73 -1.99 -7.19
CA LEU A 51 10.55 -2.34 -8.00
C LEU A 51 9.53 -3.13 -7.19
N GLY A 52 9.97 -4.13 -6.43
CA GLY A 52 9.10 -4.92 -5.58
C GLY A 52 8.39 -4.07 -4.52
N TRP A 53 9.11 -3.16 -3.88
CA TRP A 53 8.56 -2.20 -2.93
C TRP A 53 7.57 -1.23 -3.59
N TYR A 54 7.91 -0.72 -4.77
CA TYR A 54 7.05 0.16 -5.55
C TYR A 54 5.72 -0.51 -5.90
N PHE A 55 5.76 -1.75 -6.43
CA PHE A 55 4.55 -2.52 -6.74
C PHE A 55 3.69 -2.78 -5.50
N LYS A 56 4.33 -3.05 -4.35
CA LYS A 56 3.61 -3.23 -3.08
C LYS A 56 2.95 -1.94 -2.59
N ARG A 57 3.57 -0.77 -2.84
CA ARG A 57 3.03 0.54 -2.47
C ARG A 57 1.83 0.94 -3.32
N ILE A 58 1.88 0.72 -4.64
CA ILE A 58 0.76 1.10 -5.54
C ILE A 58 -0.45 0.17 -5.42
N THR A 59 -0.25 -1.07 -4.96
CA THR A 59 -1.32 -2.06 -4.78
C THR A 59 -1.86 -2.14 -3.37
N ALA A 60 -1.23 -1.43 -2.42
CA ALA A 60 -1.69 -1.42 -1.04
C ALA A 60 -3.16 -0.95 -1.01
N PRO A 61 -4.09 -1.79 -0.52
CA PRO A 61 -5.47 -1.37 -0.41
C PRO A 61 -5.54 -0.16 0.51
N PRO A 62 -6.44 0.81 0.24
CA PRO A 62 -6.62 1.95 1.12
C PRO A 62 -6.83 1.42 2.54
N PRO A 63 -6.10 1.95 3.54
CA PRO A 63 -6.14 1.42 4.89
C PRO A 63 -7.61 1.32 5.31
N LYS A 64 -8.05 0.09 5.66
CA LYS A 64 -9.38 -0.12 6.22
C LYS A 64 -9.52 0.91 7.35
N PRO A 65 -10.56 1.77 7.34
CA PRO A 65 -10.70 2.79 8.37
C PRO A 65 -10.66 2.08 9.72
N GLY A 66 -9.61 2.34 10.50
CA GLY A 66 -9.41 1.65 11.77
C GLY A 66 -10.62 1.89 12.67
N ALA A 67 -11.07 0.84 13.36
CA ALA A 67 -12.20 0.87 14.30
C ALA A 67 -12.07 1.95 15.39
N ARG A 68 -10.88 2.52 15.57
CA ARG A 68 -10.53 3.53 16.58
C ARG A 68 -11.20 4.89 16.35
N PHE A 69 -11.71 5.19 15.14
CA PHE A 69 -12.39 6.47 14.83
C PHE A 69 -13.80 6.31 14.26
N GLU A 70 -14.37 5.11 14.32
CA GLU A 70 -15.69 4.83 13.77
C GLU A 70 -16.80 5.63 14.50
N GLY A 71 -16.67 5.77 15.83
CA GLY A 71 -17.60 6.54 16.67
C GLY A 71 -17.59 8.04 16.35
N LEU A 72 -16.41 8.64 16.17
CA LEU A 72 -16.27 10.05 15.79
C LEU A 72 -16.83 10.33 14.40
N ARG A 73 -16.68 9.39 13.46
CA ARG A 73 -17.24 9.49 12.11
C ARG A 73 -18.77 9.42 12.11
N LYS A 74 -19.35 8.51 12.90
CA LYS A 74 -20.81 8.41 13.12
C LYS A 74 -21.39 9.67 13.78
N LEU A 75 -20.67 10.25 14.75
CA LEU A 75 -21.08 11.49 15.40
C LEU A 75 -21.07 12.69 14.42
N ALA A 76 -20.01 12.82 13.62
CA ALA A 76 -19.89 13.87 12.61
C ALA A 76 -20.99 13.76 11.53
N GLN A 77 -21.34 12.54 11.12
CA GLN A 77 -22.41 12.29 10.16
C GLN A 77 -23.78 12.68 10.74
N LYS A 78 -24.08 12.28 11.98
CA LYS A 78 -25.33 12.64 12.67
C LYS A 78 -25.50 14.16 12.83
N GLN A 79 -24.40 14.89 13.08
CA GLN A 79 -24.44 16.36 13.15
C GLN A 79 -24.71 17.02 11.79
N ARG A 80 -24.16 16.47 10.70
CA ARG A 80 -24.44 16.97 9.34
C ARG A 80 -25.90 16.77 8.97
N GLU A 81 -26.47 15.60 9.26
CA GLU A 81 -27.88 15.31 9.03
C GLU A 81 -28.80 16.18 9.89
N ALA A 82 -28.45 16.43 11.16
CA ALA A 82 -29.20 17.32 12.03
C ALA A 82 -29.18 18.78 11.54
N LYS A 83 -28.05 19.25 11.01
CA LYS A 83 -27.93 20.58 10.40
C LYS A 83 -28.74 20.68 9.10
N ALA A 84 -28.70 19.65 8.25
CA ALA A 84 -29.50 19.61 7.02
C ALA A 84 -31.00 19.65 7.31
N LYS A 85 -31.48 18.85 8.27
CA LYS A 85 -32.89 18.87 8.69
C LYS A 85 -33.34 20.21 9.28
N ARG A 86 -32.46 20.89 10.03
CA ARG A 86 -32.73 22.24 10.55
C ARG A 86 -32.78 23.29 9.45
N ALA A 87 -31.92 23.18 8.42
CA ALA A 87 -31.92 24.06 7.26
C ALA A 87 -33.15 23.84 6.34
N GLU A 88 -33.64 22.61 6.22
CA GLU A 88 -34.88 22.31 5.51
C GLU A 88 -36.11 22.81 6.27
N ALA A 89 -36.14 22.63 7.60
CA ALA A 89 -37.21 23.13 8.44
C ALA A 89 -37.30 24.66 8.46
N SER A 90 -36.16 25.38 8.38
CA SER A 90 -36.16 26.85 8.28
C SER A 90 -36.57 27.36 6.90
N LYS A 91 -36.28 26.61 5.83
CA LYS A 91 -36.77 26.92 4.47
C LYS A 91 -38.27 26.66 4.29
N LYS A 92 -38.84 25.67 4.98
CA LYS A 92 -40.27 25.33 4.91
C LYS A 92 -41.17 26.26 5.74
N LYS A 93 -40.58 27.09 6.62
CA LYS A 93 -41.27 28.02 7.51
C LYS A 93 -41.29 29.48 6.98
N LYS A 94 -40.72 29.71 5.80
CA LYS A 94 -40.65 30.98 5.08
C LYS A 94 -41.46 30.84 3.79
#